data_AF-A0A1B3XTS2-F1
#
_entry.id   AF-A0A1B3XTS2-F1
#
_cell.length_a   1.000
_cell.length_b   1.000
_cell.length_c   1.000
_cell.angle_alpha   90.00
_cell.angle_beta   90.00
_cell.angle_gamma   90.00
#
_symmetry.space_group_name_H-M   'P 1'
#
loop_
_entity.id
_entity.type
_entity.pdbx_description
1 polymer ?
#
loop_
_entity_poly.entity_id
_entity_poly.type
_entity_poly.pdbx_seq_one_letter_code
_entity_poly.pdbx_strand_id
1 'polypeptide(L)'
;MSDKLKEVMELFFEKRESTKPFTVITSFLMIAIGLIFILGIMNDFNIKVKHVTLLFGIISIVDGIERFYNKENGRQVLLAVGIGCMWFGTFFFW
;
A
#
# COMPACT_ATOMS: atom_id res chain seq x y z
N MET A 1 -4.51 -8.23 -28.84
CA MET A 1 -4.75 -7.69 -27.48
C MET A 1 -5.22 -6.26 -27.66
N SER A 2 -6.34 -5.85 -27.03
CA SER A 2 -6.91 -4.51 -27.21
C SER A 2 -6.00 -3.44 -26.62
N ASP A 3 -5.85 -2.28 -27.28
CA ASP A 3 -4.99 -1.18 -26.81
C ASP A 3 -5.36 -0.71 -25.40
N LYS A 4 -6.64 -0.77 -25.04
CA LYS A 4 -7.13 -0.45 -23.68
C LYS A 4 -6.59 -1.40 -22.61
N LEU A 5 -6.45 -2.68 -22.95
CA LEU A 5 -5.93 -3.71 -22.03
C LEU A 5 -4.44 -3.49 -21.77
N LYS A 6 -3.71 -3.02 -22.79
CA LYS A 6 -2.29 -2.69 -22.69
C LYS A 6 -2.07 -1.46 -21.80
N GLU A 7 -2.87 -0.41 -21.97
CA GLU A 7 -2.81 0.80 -21.13
C GLU A 7 -3.08 0.48 -19.65
N VAL A 8 -4.08 -0.37 -19.36
CA VAL A 8 -4.37 -0.81 -17.97
C VAL A 8 -3.21 -1.62 -17.40
N MET A 9 -2.61 -2.52 -18.18
CA MET A 9 -1.47 -3.31 -17.72
C MET A 9 -0.26 -2.43 -17.40
N GLU A 10 0.05 -1.47 -18.27
CA GLU A 10 1.14 -0.50 -18.06
C GLU A 10 0.86 0.39 -16.84
N LEU A 11 -0.40 0.68 -16.52
CA LEU A 11 -0.77 1.43 -15.33
C LEU A 11 -0.45 0.71 -14.01
N PHE A 12 -0.55 -0.63 -13.97
CA PHE A 12 -0.40 -1.41 -12.73
C PHE A 12 0.94 -2.14 -12.61
N PHE A 13 1.51 -2.60 -13.73
CA PHE A 13 2.64 -3.55 -13.77
C PHE A 13 3.90 -2.98 -14.42
N GLU A 14 4.03 -1.67 -14.50
CA GLU A 14 5.29 -1.04 -14.92
C GLU A 14 6.45 -1.53 -14.04
N LYS A 15 7.55 -1.95 -14.68
CA LYS A 15 8.72 -2.51 -14.00
C LYS A 15 9.45 -1.39 -13.26
N ARG A 16 9.61 -1.52 -11.95
CA ARG A 16 10.06 -0.43 -11.07
C ARG A 16 11.41 -0.73 -10.45
N GLU A 17 12.23 0.30 -10.32
CA GLU A 17 13.41 0.27 -9.46
C GLU A 17 13.04 0.92 -8.12
N SER A 18 12.81 0.08 -7.10
CA SER A 18 12.53 0.57 -5.74
C SER A 18 13.80 1.10 -5.10
N THR A 19 13.70 2.21 -4.38
CA THR A 19 14.83 2.79 -3.66
C THR A 19 15.03 2.04 -2.34
N LYS A 20 16.29 1.68 -2.04
CA LYS A 20 16.69 0.93 -0.84
C LYS A 20 16.02 1.36 0.48
N PRO A 21 15.89 2.66 0.84
CA PRO A 21 15.23 3.05 2.10
C PRO A 21 13.73 2.73 2.13
N PHE A 22 13.02 2.90 1.01
CA PHE A 22 11.60 2.61 0.94
C PHE A 22 11.31 1.12 0.95
N THR A 23 12.16 0.31 0.30
CA THR A 23 12.08 -1.16 0.41
C THR A 23 12.16 -1.60 1.89
N VAL A 24 13.10 -1.03 2.67
CA VAL A 24 13.26 -1.37 4.10
C VAL A 24 12.02 -0.97 4.92
N ILE A 25 11.48 0.22 4.71
CA ILE A 25 10.26 0.69 5.40
C ILE A 25 9.09 -0.22 5.07
N THR A 26 8.89 -0.52 3.79
CA THR A 26 7.78 -1.37 3.33
C THR A 26 7.93 -2.80 3.87
N SER A 27 9.14 -3.37 3.87
CA SER A 27 9.39 -4.68 4.48
C SER A 27 9.10 -4.68 5.98
N PHE A 28 9.52 -3.65 6.72
CA PHE A 28 9.22 -3.52 8.15
C PHE A 28 7.71 -3.44 8.42
N LEU A 29 6.98 -2.66 7.62
CA LEU A 29 5.52 -2.55 7.72
C LEU A 29 4.81 -3.88 7.39
N MET A 30 5.29 -4.63 6.40
CA MET A 30 4.76 -5.97 6.11
C MET A 30 4.98 -6.95 7.27
N ILE A 31 6.16 -6.93 7.89
CA ILE A 31 6.45 -7.74 9.08
C ILE A 31 5.50 -7.36 10.23
N ALA A 32 5.27 -6.06 10.46
CA ALA A 32 4.35 -5.58 11.48
C ALA A 32 2.91 -6.08 11.23
N ILE A 33 2.42 -6.04 9.98
CA ILE A 33 1.12 -6.59 9.61
C ILE A 33 1.07 -8.10 9.88
N GLY A 34 2.11 -8.84 9.50
CA GLY A 34 2.20 -10.28 9.74
C GLY A 34 2.15 -10.63 11.23
N LEU A 35 2.88 -9.89 12.07
CA LEU A 35 2.85 -10.06 13.52
C LEU A 35 1.49 -9.77 14.12
N ILE A 36 0.84 -8.68 13.68
CA ILE A 36 -0.52 -8.34 14.12
C ILE A 36 -1.50 -9.45 13.73
N PHE A 37 -1.35 -10.02 12.53
CA PHE A 37 -2.18 -11.13 12.07
C PHE A 37 -2.02 -12.38 12.95
N ILE A 38 -0.78 -12.75 13.29
CA ILE A 38 -0.48 -13.87 14.20
C ILE A 38 -1.09 -13.61 15.59
N LEU A 39 -0.89 -12.41 16.14
CA LEU A 39 -1.46 -12.03 17.43
C LEU A 39 -3.00 -12.09 17.43
N GLY A 40 -3.63 -11.84 16.29
CA GLY A 40 -5.06 -12.04 16.14
C GLY A 40 -5.49 -13.46 16.20
N ILE A 41 -4.85 -14.34 15.44
CA ILE A 41 -5.17 -15.77 15.46
C ILE A 41 -5.04 -16.31 16.89
N MET A 42 -4.00 -15.89 17.62
CA MET A 42 -3.80 -16.25 19.03
C MET A 42 -4.89 -15.71 19.97
N ASN A 43 -5.56 -14.63 19.59
CA ASN A 43 -6.58 -13.95 20.38
C ASN A 43 -7.98 -14.08 19.74
N ASP A 44 -8.27 -15.20 19.07
CA ASP A 44 -9.57 -15.50 18.42
C ASP A 44 -10.05 -14.40 17.43
N PHE A 45 -9.14 -13.88 16.61
CA PHE A 45 -9.36 -12.77 15.69
C PHE A 45 -9.85 -11.48 16.36
N ASN A 46 -9.67 -11.33 17.67
CA ASN A 46 -9.91 -10.09 18.40
C ASN A 46 -8.81 -9.04 18.15
N ILE A 47 -8.28 -8.98 16.91
CA ILE A 47 -7.52 -7.83 16.44
C ILE A 47 -8.55 -6.75 16.14
N LYS A 48 -8.26 -5.55 16.61
CA LYS A 48 -8.91 -4.35 16.12
C LYS A 48 -8.54 -4.18 14.64
N VAL A 49 -9.38 -4.69 13.72
CA VAL A 49 -9.23 -4.61 12.26
C VAL A 49 -8.84 -3.19 11.81
N LYS A 50 -9.37 -2.18 12.51
CA LYS A 50 -8.99 -0.77 12.43
C LYS A 50 -7.46 -0.53 12.39
N HIS A 51 -6.67 -1.16 13.24
CA HIS A 51 -5.21 -0.94 13.29
C HIS A 51 -4.49 -1.52 12.06
N VAL A 52 -5.02 -2.62 11.51
CA VAL A 52 -4.53 -3.21 10.27
C VAL A 52 -4.83 -2.27 9.09
N THR A 53 -6.05 -1.73 9.03
CA THR A 53 -6.48 -0.73 8.05
C THR A 53 -5.56 0.50 8.04
N LEU A 54 -5.15 0.98 9.22
CA LEU A 54 -4.23 2.10 9.34
C LEU A 54 -2.84 1.79 8.76
N LEU A 55 -2.30 0.59 9.02
CA LEU A 55 -1.01 0.17 8.46
C LEU A 55 -1.05 0.06 6.93
N PHE A 56 -2.14 -0.47 6.37
CA PHE A 56 -2.34 -0.49 4.92
C PHE A 56 -2.37 0.92 4.31
N GLY A 57 -3.02 1.87 4.98
CA GLY A 57 -3.02 3.28 4.56
C GLY A 57 -1.61 3.88 4.54
N ILE A 58 -0.82 3.63 5.58
CA ILE A 58 0.58 4.09 5.65
C ILE A 58 1.41 3.48 4.52
N ILE A 59 1.32 2.17 4.28
CA ILE A 59 2.06 1.51 3.19
C ILE A 59 1.72 2.14 1.84
N SER A 60 0.44 2.39 1.54
CA SER A 60 0.03 2.99 0.27
C SER A 60 0.53 4.44 0.10
N ILE A 61 0.59 5.23 1.17
CA ILE A 61 1.17 6.57 1.12
C ILE A 61 2.69 6.51 0.91
N VAL A 62 3.39 5.62 1.62
CA VAL A 62 4.83 5.42 1.45
C VAL A 62 5.17 5.02 0.00
N ASP A 63 4.40 4.09 -0.59
CA ASP A 63 4.50 3.75 -2.02
C ASP A 63 4.25 4.96 -2.91
N GLY A 64 3.17 5.73 -2.66
CA GLY A 64 2.89 6.96 -3.43
C GLY A 64 4.03 7.99 -3.37
N ILE A 65 4.65 8.18 -2.20
CA ILE A 65 5.79 9.08 -2.02
C ILE A 65 7.03 8.56 -2.76
N GLU A 66 7.32 7.26 -2.68
CA GLU A 66 8.44 6.64 -3.40
C GLU A 66 8.30 6.85 -4.91
N ARG A 67 7.11 6.57 -5.45
CA ARG A 67 6.81 6.77 -6.87
C ARG A 67 6.93 8.23 -7.31
N PHE A 68 6.49 9.16 -6.46
CA PHE A 68 6.66 10.59 -6.70
C PHE A 68 8.14 10.97 -6.76
N TYR A 69 8.96 10.46 -5.83
CA TYR A 69 10.38 10.74 -5.78
C TYR A 69 11.15 10.15 -6.96
N ASN A 70 10.78 8.94 -7.39
CA ASN A 70 11.35 8.26 -8.55
C ASN A 70 10.85 8.84 -9.90
N LYS A 71 10.00 9.88 -9.87
CA LYS A 71 9.38 10.50 -11.06
C LYS A 71 8.65 9.49 -11.95
N GLU A 72 8.01 8.50 -11.32
CA GLU A 72 7.14 7.56 -12.03
C GLU A 72 5.88 8.27 -12.56
N ASN A 73 5.07 7.55 -13.33
CA ASN A 73 3.86 8.07 -13.92
C ASN A 73 2.94 8.74 -12.88
N GLY A 74 2.56 10.00 -13.09
CA GLY A 74 1.72 10.75 -12.17
C GLY A 74 0.37 10.09 -11.87
N ARG A 75 -0.19 9.31 -12.82
CA ARG A 75 -1.40 8.51 -12.58
C ARG A 75 -1.17 7.43 -11.52
N GLN A 76 -0.01 6.80 -11.51
CA GLN A 76 0.33 5.75 -10.53
C GLN A 76 0.54 6.33 -9.13
N VAL A 77 1.18 7.50 -9.03
CA VAL A 77 1.29 8.25 -7.77
C VAL A 77 -0.09 8.58 -7.21
N LEU A 78 -0.98 9.13 -8.05
CA LEU A 78 -2.36 9.46 -7.68
C LEU A 78 -3.15 8.24 -7.21
N LEU A 79 -2.99 7.09 -7.88
CA LEU A 79 -3.63 5.85 -7.46
C LEU A 79 -3.12 5.35 -6.10
N ALA A 80 -1.80 5.33 -5.88
CA ALA A 80 -1.22 4.90 -4.62
C ALA A 80 -1.68 5.79 -3.45
N VAL A 81 -1.62 7.11 -3.63
CA VAL A 81 -2.10 8.08 -2.62
C VAL A 81 -3.61 7.96 -2.42
N GLY A 82 -4.39 7.83 -3.50
CA GLY A 82 -5.84 7.66 -3.43
C GLY A 82 -6.28 6.41 -2.66
N ILE A 83 -5.61 5.28 -2.89
CA ILE A 83 -5.83 4.04 -2.13
C ILE A 83 -5.47 4.26 -0.65
N GLY A 84 -4.36 4.95 -0.36
CA GLY A 84 -3.98 5.33 1.00
C GLY A 84 -5.07 6.15 1.69
N CYS A 85 -5.62 7.16 1.02
CA CYS A 85 -6.73 7.97 1.53
C CYS A 85 -7.99 7.14 1.80
N MET A 86 -8.33 6.15 0.95
CA MET A 86 -9.47 5.25 1.19
C MET A 86 -9.28 4.40 2.45
N TRP A 87 -8.06 3.90 2.70
CA TRP A 87 -7.73 3.17 3.91
C TRP A 87 -7.84 4.05 5.16
N PHE A 88 -7.31 5.27 5.11
CA PHE A 88 -7.47 6.22 6.21
C PHE A 88 -8.94 6.60 6.43
N GLY A 89 -9.72 6.83 5.37
CA GLY A 89 -11.15 7.06 5.47
C GLY A 89 -11.86 5.92 6.20
N THR A 90 -11.57 4.68 5.81
CA THR A 90 -12.09 3.47 6.47
C THR A 90 -11.70 3.42 7.96
N PHE A 91 -10.47 3.80 8.30
CA PHE A 91 -10.01 3.85 9.69
C PHE A 91 -10.75 4.89 10.55
N PHE A 92 -11.09 6.05 9.99
CA PHE A 92 -11.77 7.11 10.73
C PHE A 92 -13.29 6.88 10.85
N PHE A 93 -13.90 6.21 9.87
CA PHE A 93 -15.34 5.92 9.86
C PHE A 93 -15.76 4.68 10.65
N TRP A 94 -14.83 3.77 10.98
CA TRP A 94 -15.07 2.53 11.75
C TRP A 94 -14.30 2.55 13.06
#